data_AF-A0A5B0WGA1-F1
#
_entry.id   AF-A0A5B0WGA1-F1
#
_cell.length_a   1.000
_cell.length_b   1.000
_cell.length_c   1.000
_cell.angle_alpha   90.00
_cell.angle_beta   90.00
_cell.angle_gamma   90.00
#
_symmetry.space_group_name_H-M   'P 1'
#
loop_
_entity.id
_entity.type
_entity.pdbx_description
1 polymer ?
#
loop_
_entity_poly.entity_id
_entity_poly.type
_entity_poly.pdbx_seq_one_letter_code
_entity_poly.pdbx_strand_id
1 'polypeptide(L)'
;MKRRFTSQIFGGLILIGIGAMFLLRQLGYTDFSLGYLISNYWPVILILMGMKRLLGTGDEHQKGGSSPIGGFFFLAIGVFFLGRNLDWFDISAGDFFKMFIPIMLIGGGLYVIFKPRGSVPPVPPSPPSPPDYFPPGKSSLDVEPPKPLDSTLDEQFEQKFGKPSGGQDWNINLQKDEEEDEDGTGAFKSTAESRWQEKQERHERRRQERHERHARRHGEWHEEFHETESNNKESTNRSAFIGDVHMGREHFQLKNTNVSQFIGDTVLDLTNAQIAYGETKINISAFIGDIKVYIPNDMDLGISVNSSSFIGDMEVLDQSRSGFMSSVQCKTPYYKEAGKKVRINVSAFIGDIKVKTVG
;
A
#
# COMPACT_ATOMS: atom_id res chain seq x y z
N MET A 1 -18.33 -6.49 28.88
CA MET A 1 -18.80 -5.49 29.89
C MET A 1 -17.69 -4.72 30.63
N LYS A 2 -16.42 -5.17 30.68
CA LYS A 2 -15.36 -4.50 31.49
C LYS A 2 -14.88 -3.12 30.96
N ARG A 3 -14.89 -2.85 29.65
CA ARG A 3 -14.29 -1.63 29.06
C ARG A 3 -15.00 -0.32 29.42
N ARG A 4 -16.32 -0.34 29.65
CA ARG A 4 -17.10 0.88 30.00
C ARG A 4 -16.92 1.31 31.45
N PHE A 5 -16.68 0.37 32.36
CA PHE A 5 -16.41 0.67 33.77
C PHE A 5 -15.04 1.35 33.95
N THR A 6 -14.01 0.91 33.22
CA THR A 6 -12.66 1.47 33.33
C THR A 6 -12.56 2.92 32.86
N SER A 7 -13.31 3.34 31.84
CA SER A 7 -13.29 4.74 31.37
C SER A 7 -14.01 5.69 32.33
N GLN A 8 -15.09 5.23 32.97
CA GLN A 8 -15.85 6.00 33.96
C GLN A 8 -15.06 6.19 35.26
N ILE A 9 -14.39 5.14 35.75
CA ILE A 9 -13.55 5.22 36.95
C ILE A 9 -12.34 6.14 36.70
N PHE A 10 -11.69 6.03 35.55
CA PHE A 10 -10.54 6.87 35.21
C PHE A 10 -10.93 8.35 35.13
N GLY A 11 -12.06 8.68 34.49
CA GLY A 11 -12.58 10.05 34.44
C GLY A 11 -12.95 10.60 35.82
N GLY A 12 -13.60 9.78 36.65
CA GLY A 12 -13.96 10.16 38.03
C GLY A 12 -12.74 10.40 38.93
N LEU A 13 -11.70 9.57 38.80
CA LEU A 13 -10.47 9.70 39.60
C LEU A 13 -9.68 10.96 39.22
N ILE A 14 -9.62 11.31 37.93
CA ILE A 14 -9.05 12.58 37.47
C ILE A 14 -9.83 13.78 38.04
N LEU A 15 -11.17 13.74 37.99
CA LEU A 15 -12.01 14.81 38.52
C LEU A 15 -11.81 15.00 40.03
N ILE A 16 -11.75 13.89 40.79
CA ILE A 16 -11.46 13.90 42.23
C ILE A 16 -10.06 14.47 42.49
N GLY A 17 -9.05 14.07 41.71
CA GLY A 17 -7.69 14.57 41.83
C GLY A 17 -7.60 16.09 41.60
N ILE A 18 -8.26 16.60 40.56
CA ILE A 18 -8.34 18.04 40.27
C ILE A 18 -9.04 18.78 41.42
N GLY A 19 -10.15 18.23 41.94
CA GLY A 19 -10.88 18.82 43.06
C GLY A 19 -10.07 18.86 44.36
N ALA A 20 -9.38 17.76 44.69
CA ALA A 20 -8.51 17.68 45.86
C ALA A 20 -7.33 18.65 45.76
N MET A 21 -6.74 18.79 44.57
CA MET A 21 -5.68 19.76 44.31
C MET A 21 -6.17 21.20 44.51
N PHE A 22 -7.40 21.51 44.09
CA PHE A 22 -8.00 22.83 44.29
C PHE A 22 -8.28 23.14 45.77
N LEU A 23 -8.73 22.13 46.53
CA LEU A 23 -8.90 22.24 47.98
C LEU A 23 -7.56 22.50 48.70
N LEU A 24 -6.50 21.76 48.33
CA LEU A 24 -5.17 21.95 48.90
C LEU A 24 -4.61 23.36 48.63
N ARG A 25 -4.87 23.90 47.43
CA ARG A 25 -4.55 25.29 47.09
C ARG A 25 -5.33 26.27 47.96
N GLN A 26 -6.62 26.04 48.19
CA GLN A 26 -7.46 26.91 49.03
C GLN A 26 -7.05 26.88 50.50
N LEU A 27 -6.52 25.75 51.00
CA LEU A 27 -5.96 25.66 52.35
C LEU A 27 -4.56 26.28 52.49
N GLY A 28 -3.96 26.77 51.40
CA GLY A 28 -2.62 27.37 51.43
C GLY A 28 -1.49 26.36 51.62
N TYR A 29 -1.76 25.06 51.45
CA TYR A 29 -0.73 24.03 51.58
C TYR A 29 0.16 23.91 50.35
N THR A 30 -0.29 24.36 49.17
CA THR A 30 0.47 24.15 47.93
C THR A 30 0.22 25.19 46.85
N ASP A 31 1.30 25.72 46.27
CA ASP A 31 1.31 26.70 45.17
C ASP A 31 1.27 26.04 43.78
N PHE A 32 0.80 24.80 43.68
CA PHE A 32 0.80 24.10 42.40
C PHE A 32 -0.15 24.79 41.41
N SER A 33 0.42 25.33 40.34
CA SER A 33 -0.33 25.92 39.25
C SER A 33 -0.78 24.82 38.29
N LEU A 34 -2.10 24.68 38.11
CA LEU A 34 -2.69 23.75 37.15
C LEU A 34 -2.13 24.00 35.73
N GLY A 35 -1.86 25.26 35.39
CA GLY A 35 -1.25 25.66 34.12
C GLY A 35 0.14 25.05 33.90
N TYR A 36 0.97 24.93 34.95
CA TYR A 36 2.30 24.31 34.87
C TYR A 36 2.19 22.79 34.64
N LEU A 37 1.29 22.12 35.37
CA LEU A 37 1.05 20.69 35.17
C LEU A 37 0.51 20.39 33.76
N ILE A 38 -0.45 21.16 33.27
CA ILE A 38 -1.01 20.93 31.93
C ILE A 38 0.04 21.23 30.85
N SER A 39 0.77 22.34 30.95
CA SER A 39 1.79 22.71 29.95
C SER A 39 2.97 21.74 29.89
N ASN A 40 3.36 21.13 31.02
CA ASN A 40 4.45 20.16 31.02
C ASN A 40 4.01 18.75 30.64
N TYR A 41 2.79 18.35 31.00
CA TYR A 41 2.33 16.96 30.88
C TYR A 41 1.26 16.72 29.81
N TRP A 42 0.81 17.73 29.05
CA TRP A 42 -0.07 17.49 27.87
C TRP A 42 0.47 16.44 26.88
N PRO A 43 1.80 16.26 26.66
CA PRO A 43 2.29 15.25 25.73
C PRO A 43 1.96 13.82 26.19
N VAL A 44 1.68 13.59 27.48
CA VAL A 44 1.21 12.30 28.01
C VAL A 44 -0.08 11.84 27.33
N ILE A 45 -0.98 12.78 26.98
CA ILE A 45 -2.22 12.45 26.25
C ILE A 45 -1.90 11.89 24.86
N LEU A 46 -0.90 12.45 24.17
CA LEU A 46 -0.45 11.95 22.88
C LEU A 46 0.17 10.55 22.99
N ILE A 47 0.98 10.30 24.02
CA ILE A 47 1.54 8.98 24.30
C ILE A 47 0.41 7.97 24.53
N LEU A 48 -0.58 8.32 25.35
CA LEU A 48 -1.73 7.44 25.62
C LEU A 48 -2.55 7.17 24.36
N MET A 49 -2.73 8.15 23.48
CA MET A 49 -3.44 7.98 22.21
C MET A 49 -2.67 7.09 21.23
N GLY A 50 -1.36 7.28 21.12
CA GLY A 50 -0.47 6.42 20.33
C GLY A 50 -0.46 4.98 20.84
N MET A 51 -0.32 4.81 22.16
CA MET A 51 -0.30 3.52 22.82
C MET A 51 -1.64 2.77 22.65
N LYS A 52 -2.79 3.45 22.84
CA LYS A 52 -4.11 2.84 22.59
C LYS A 52 -4.27 2.39 21.13
N ARG A 53 -3.72 3.13 20.18
CA ARG A 53 -3.77 2.78 18.74
C ARG A 53 -2.85 1.61 18.38
N LEU A 54 -1.76 1.43 19.11
CA LEU A 54 -0.80 0.34 18.92
C LEU A 54 -1.23 -0.95 19.63
N LEU A 55 -1.79 -0.85 20.84
CA LEU A 55 -2.28 -1.97 21.64
C LEU A 55 -3.72 -2.39 21.27
N GLY A 56 -4.48 -1.51 20.61
CA GLY A 56 -5.87 -1.74 20.25
C GLY A 56 -6.02 -2.52 18.95
N THR A 57 -5.83 -3.84 18.98
CA THR A 57 -6.14 -4.76 17.86
C THR A 57 -7.60 -5.23 17.85
N GLY A 58 -8.49 -4.66 18.66
CA GLY A 58 -9.89 -5.11 18.69
C GLY A 58 -10.80 -4.07 19.32
N ASP A 59 -11.48 -3.30 18.48
CA ASP A 59 -12.94 -3.36 18.30
C ASP A 59 -13.38 -2.19 17.40
N GLU A 60 -14.39 -2.46 16.58
CA GLU A 60 -15.20 -1.52 15.80
C GLU A 60 -14.73 -1.08 14.40
N HIS A 61 -15.07 -1.92 13.41
CA HIS A 61 -15.75 -1.56 12.16
C HIS A 61 -15.55 -0.13 11.60
N GLN A 62 -14.41 0.11 10.96
CA GLN A 62 -14.39 1.00 9.80
C GLN A 62 -13.49 0.43 8.71
N LYS A 63 -14.10 0.22 7.55
CA LYS A 63 -13.44 -0.15 6.30
C LYS A 63 -12.31 0.85 6.01
N GLY A 64 -11.07 0.45 6.25
CA GLY A 64 -9.89 1.26 5.94
C GLY A 64 -8.75 0.93 6.87
N GLY A 65 -7.84 0.05 6.42
CA GLY A 65 -6.71 -0.44 7.21
C GLY A 65 -5.87 0.67 7.83
N SER A 66 -6.15 1.01 9.09
CA SER A 66 -5.37 1.97 9.85
C SER A 66 -4.03 1.32 10.18
N SER A 67 -3.00 1.63 9.39
CA SER A 67 -1.67 1.07 9.63
C SER A 67 -1.15 1.51 11.02
N PRO A 68 -0.42 0.62 11.75
CA PRO A 68 0.11 0.91 13.09
C PRO A 68 1.05 2.12 13.12
N ILE A 69 1.53 2.56 11.94
CA ILE A 69 2.29 3.78 11.68
C ILE A 69 1.71 5.00 12.41
N GLY A 70 0.39 5.18 12.38
CA GLY A 70 -0.24 6.31 13.07
C GLY A 70 -0.04 6.28 14.58
N GLY A 71 0.02 5.08 15.19
CA GLY A 71 0.27 4.92 16.62
C GLY A 71 1.70 5.30 17.00
N PHE A 72 2.69 4.82 16.22
CA PHE A 72 4.09 5.18 16.40
C PHE A 72 4.35 6.68 16.26
N PHE A 73 3.65 7.35 15.33
CA PHE A 73 3.73 8.79 15.16
C PHE A 73 3.31 9.56 16.43
N PHE A 74 2.13 9.27 16.98
CA PHE A 74 1.65 9.93 18.21
C PHE A 74 2.52 9.60 19.42
N LEU A 75 3.03 8.36 19.51
CA LEU A 75 3.95 7.94 20.55
C LEU A 75 5.25 8.75 20.51
N ALA A 76 5.88 8.86 19.34
CA ALA A 76 7.16 9.55 19.18
C ALA A 76 7.06 11.05 19.49
N ILE A 77 6.01 11.72 19.00
CA ILE A 77 5.76 13.14 19.31
C ILE A 77 5.50 13.33 20.80
N GLY A 78 4.68 12.47 21.41
CA GLY A 78 4.37 12.56 22.83
C GLY A 78 5.61 12.40 23.71
N VAL A 79 6.47 11.42 23.42
CA VAL A 79 7.73 11.20 24.15
C VAL A 79 8.69 12.36 23.97
N PHE A 80 8.83 12.88 22.74
CA PHE A 80 9.73 14.00 22.46
C PHE A 80 9.31 15.27 23.22
N PHE A 81 8.04 15.68 23.11
CA PHE A 81 7.58 16.88 23.79
C PHE A 81 7.58 16.74 25.31
N LEU A 82 7.33 15.53 25.84
CA LEU A 82 7.44 15.29 27.28
C LEU A 82 8.89 15.43 27.77
N GLY A 83 9.83 14.79 27.07
CA GLY A 83 11.25 14.89 27.43
C GLY A 83 11.78 16.31 27.30
N ARG A 84 11.31 17.08 26.30
CA ARG A 84 11.63 18.50 26.18
C ARG A 84 11.06 19.33 27.33
N ASN A 85 9.81 19.09 27.73
CA ASN A 85 9.19 19.79 28.85
C ASN A 85 9.85 19.44 30.21
N LEU A 86 10.46 18.26 30.31
CA LEU A 86 11.21 17.80 31.49
C LEU A 86 12.70 18.16 31.42
N ASP A 87 13.11 18.95 30.44
CA ASP A 87 14.50 19.41 30.25
C ASP A 87 15.51 18.26 30.09
N TRP A 88 15.07 17.12 29.53
CA TRP A 88 15.95 15.99 29.24
C TRP A 88 16.88 16.25 28.04
N PHE A 89 16.52 17.19 27.17
CA PHE A 89 17.28 17.54 25.97
C PHE A 89 16.92 18.93 25.42
N ASP A 90 17.94 19.64 24.93
CA ASP A 90 17.85 21.02 24.40
C ASP A 90 17.41 21.10 22.93
N ILE A 91 16.92 20.00 22.35
CA ILE A 91 16.56 19.94 20.93
C ILE A 91 15.34 20.81 20.67
N SER A 92 15.43 21.73 19.71
CA SER A 92 14.31 22.57 19.31
C SER A 92 13.22 21.73 18.64
N ALA A 93 11.95 22.16 18.73
CA ALA A 93 10.86 21.48 18.03
C ALA A 93 11.10 21.46 16.50
N GLY A 94 11.68 22.53 15.95
CA GLY A 94 12.04 22.61 14.54
C GLY A 94 13.06 21.55 14.12
N ASP A 95 14.13 21.37 14.91
CA ASP A 95 15.16 20.38 14.59
C ASP A 95 14.68 18.94 14.78
N PHE A 96 13.77 18.71 15.73
CA PHE A 96 13.08 17.42 15.84
C PHE A 96 12.31 17.09 14.57
N PHE A 97 11.47 18.00 14.05
CA PHE A 97 10.70 17.71 12.84
C PHE A 97 11.61 17.55 11.60
N LYS A 98 12.71 18.28 11.51
CA LYS A 98 13.73 18.11 10.46
C LYS A 98 14.36 16.71 10.47
N MET A 99 14.61 16.13 11.64
CA MET A 99 15.13 14.76 11.76
C MET A 99 14.03 13.70 11.63
N PHE A 100 12.86 13.97 12.21
CA PHE A 100 11.77 13.01 12.31
C PHE A 100 11.14 12.68 10.95
N ILE A 101 10.96 13.67 10.08
CA ILE A 101 10.31 13.48 8.78
C ILE A 101 11.13 12.55 7.87
N PRO A 102 12.46 12.73 7.67
CA PRO A 102 13.29 11.78 6.95
C PRO A 102 13.27 10.36 7.54
N ILE A 103 13.36 10.23 8.87
CA ILE A 103 13.33 8.92 9.54
C ILE A 103 11.99 8.22 9.31
N MET A 104 10.87 8.94 9.45
CA MET A 104 9.54 8.41 9.17
C MET A 104 9.37 8.03 7.71
N LEU A 105 9.98 8.78 6.80
CA LEU A 105 9.92 8.47 5.37
C LEU A 105 10.70 7.21 5.02
N ILE A 106 11.92 7.06 5.55
CA ILE A 106 12.72 5.84 5.40
C ILE A 106 11.96 4.64 6.00
N GLY A 107 11.43 4.78 7.22
CA GLY A 107 10.65 3.73 7.88
C GLY A 107 9.36 3.38 7.13
N GLY A 108 8.64 4.38 6.64
CA GLY A 108 7.45 4.22 5.82
C GLY A 108 7.74 3.56 4.47
N GLY A 109 8.84 3.94 3.82
CA GLY A 109 9.32 3.33 2.58
C GLY A 109 9.69 1.86 2.77
N LEU A 110 10.46 1.54 3.81
CA LEU A 110 10.77 0.15 4.18
C LEU A 110 9.49 -0.64 4.47
N TYR A 111 8.55 -0.06 5.21
CA TYR A 111 7.27 -0.72 5.49
C TYR A 111 6.47 -1.04 4.21
N VAL A 112 6.46 -0.15 3.21
CA VAL A 112 5.80 -0.39 1.92
C VAL A 112 6.46 -1.57 1.19
N ILE A 113 7.79 -1.69 1.25
CA ILE A 113 8.54 -2.77 0.61
C ILE A 113 8.23 -4.11 1.27
N PHE A 114 8.13 -4.16 2.61
CA PHE A 114 7.91 -5.40 3.36
C PHE A 114 6.44 -5.76 3.55
N LYS A 115 5.48 -4.94 3.09
CA LYS A 115 4.05 -5.23 3.25
C LYS A 115 3.63 -6.39 2.32
N PRO A 116 3.26 -7.58 2.85
CA PRO A 116 2.84 -8.70 2.02
C PRO A 116 1.54 -8.34 1.29
N ARG A 117 1.59 -8.35 -0.05
CA ARG A 117 0.42 -8.19 -0.91
C ARG A 117 -0.34 -9.51 -0.96
N GLY A 118 -1.36 -9.65 -0.12
CA GLY A 118 -2.38 -10.68 -0.30
C GLY A 118 -3.32 -10.27 -1.44
N SER A 119 -2.92 -10.49 -2.68
CA SER A 119 -3.80 -10.30 -3.85
C SER A 119 -4.37 -11.65 -4.26
N VAL A 120 -5.55 -11.98 -3.75
CA VAL A 120 -6.45 -12.89 -4.48
C VAL A 120 -7.07 -12.00 -5.56
N PRO A 121 -6.79 -12.22 -6.85
CA PRO A 121 -7.44 -11.45 -7.91
C PRO A 121 -8.96 -11.62 -7.79
N PRO A 122 -9.76 -10.56 -8.02
CA PRO A 122 -11.21 -10.68 -8.04
C PRO A 122 -11.58 -11.74 -9.08
N VAL A 123 -12.32 -12.76 -8.65
CA VAL A 123 -12.82 -13.80 -9.55
C VAL A 123 -13.66 -13.07 -10.61
N PRO A 124 -13.35 -13.20 -11.92
CA PRO A 124 -14.16 -12.58 -12.96
C PRO A 124 -15.61 -13.06 -12.81
N PRO A 125 -16.62 -12.20 -13.08
CA PRO A 125 -18.01 -12.63 -13.04
C PRO A 125 -18.15 -13.85 -13.96
N SER A 126 -18.70 -14.93 -13.41
CA SER A 126 -19.01 -16.12 -14.18
C SER A 126 -19.89 -15.71 -15.36
N PRO A 127 -19.60 -16.15 -16.60
CA PRO A 127 -20.48 -15.87 -17.74
C PRO A 127 -21.91 -16.31 -17.40
N PRO A 128 -22.94 -15.61 -17.91
CA PRO A 128 -24.32 -16.01 -17.68
C PRO A 128 -24.47 -17.46 -18.08
N SER A 129 -24.98 -18.30 -17.16
CA SER A 129 -25.26 -19.70 -17.44
C SER A 129 -26.14 -19.76 -18.69
N PRO A 130 -25.82 -20.61 -19.68
CA PRO A 130 -26.73 -20.84 -20.78
C PRO A 130 -28.09 -21.27 -20.21
N PRO A 131 -29.22 -20.86 -20.81
CA PRO A 131 -30.53 -21.25 -20.33
C PRO A 131 -30.59 -22.78 -20.22
N ASP A 132 -30.98 -23.28 -19.05
CA ASP A 132 -31.07 -24.70 -18.75
C ASP A 132 -31.89 -25.40 -19.84
N TYR A 133 -31.22 -26.10 -20.75
CA TYR A 133 -31.89 -26.89 -21.80
C TYR A 133 -32.43 -28.22 -21.25
N PHE A 134 -32.04 -28.57 -20.02
CA PHE A 134 -32.52 -29.77 -19.35
C PHE A 134 -33.67 -29.41 -18.40
N PRO A 135 -34.87 -29.99 -18.57
CA PRO A 135 -35.87 -29.93 -17.51
C PRO A 135 -35.25 -30.52 -16.24
N PRO A 136 -35.63 -30.05 -15.03
CA PRO A 136 -35.10 -30.58 -13.77
C PRO A 136 -35.37 -32.08 -13.70
N GLY A 137 -34.37 -32.87 -14.08
CA GLY A 137 -34.35 -34.31 -13.90
C GLY A 137 -34.18 -34.60 -12.42
N LYS A 138 -34.85 -35.64 -11.92
CA LYS A 138 -34.76 -36.08 -10.53
C LYS A 138 -33.29 -36.21 -10.12
N SER A 139 -32.94 -35.66 -8.97
CA SER A 139 -31.64 -35.79 -8.31
C SER A 139 -31.14 -37.23 -8.38
N SER A 140 -29.92 -37.43 -8.85
CA SER A 140 -29.25 -38.74 -8.92
C SER A 140 -28.96 -39.37 -7.55
N LEU A 141 -29.39 -38.72 -6.46
CA LEU A 141 -29.34 -39.25 -5.09
C LEU A 141 -30.53 -40.17 -4.77
N ASP A 142 -31.56 -40.22 -5.63
CA ASP A 142 -32.78 -41.02 -5.41
C ASP A 142 -32.84 -42.32 -6.25
N VAL A 143 -31.72 -42.75 -6.85
CA VAL A 143 -31.67 -44.01 -7.61
C VAL A 143 -31.08 -45.09 -6.72
N GLU A 144 -31.90 -46.06 -6.32
CA GLU A 144 -31.41 -47.27 -5.64
C GLU A 144 -30.32 -47.93 -6.51
N PRO A 145 -29.15 -48.27 -5.93
CA PRO A 145 -28.10 -48.92 -6.70
C PRO A 145 -28.63 -50.22 -7.32
N PRO A 146 -28.34 -50.49 -8.60
CA PRO A 146 -28.82 -51.70 -9.24
C PRO A 146 -28.30 -52.91 -8.47
N LYS A 147 -29.18 -53.89 -8.22
CA LYS A 147 -28.79 -55.18 -7.65
C LYS A 147 -27.66 -55.78 -8.50
N PRO A 148 -26.61 -56.36 -7.88
CA PRO A 148 -25.51 -56.95 -8.63
C PRO A 148 -26.08 -57.98 -9.59
N LEU A 149 -25.69 -57.87 -10.86
CA LEU A 149 -26.03 -58.84 -11.88
C LEU A 149 -25.20 -60.10 -11.60
N ASP A 150 -25.85 -61.25 -11.48
CA ASP A 150 -25.17 -62.54 -11.37
C ASP A 150 -24.34 -62.75 -12.65
N SER A 151 -23.02 -62.58 -12.52
CA SER A 151 -22.08 -62.61 -13.62
C SER A 151 -21.76 -64.06 -13.98
N THR A 152 -22.13 -64.48 -15.19
CA THR A 152 -21.76 -65.79 -15.78
C THR A 152 -20.26 -65.94 -16.02
N LEU A 153 -19.51 -64.83 -15.86
CA LEU A 153 -18.07 -64.76 -16.03
C LEU A 153 -17.33 -65.26 -14.78
N ASP A 154 -17.89 -65.01 -13.59
CA ASP A 154 -17.32 -65.47 -12.32
C ASP A 154 -17.45 -66.99 -12.18
N GLU A 155 -18.57 -67.59 -12.61
CA GLU A 155 -18.73 -69.05 -12.67
C GLU A 155 -17.71 -69.73 -13.60
N GLN A 156 -17.45 -69.15 -14.77
CA GLN A 156 -16.47 -69.68 -15.73
C GLN A 156 -15.04 -69.51 -15.22
N PHE A 157 -14.77 -68.46 -14.46
CA PHE A 157 -13.47 -68.22 -13.84
C PHE A 157 -13.23 -69.21 -12.68
N GLU A 158 -14.22 -69.43 -11.83
CA GLU A 158 -14.17 -70.39 -10.73
C GLU A 158 -14.03 -71.84 -11.22
N GLN A 159 -14.70 -72.21 -12.32
CA GLN A 159 -14.50 -73.52 -12.96
C GLN A 159 -13.07 -73.73 -13.46
N LYS A 160 -12.40 -72.66 -13.89
CA LYS A 160 -11.10 -72.74 -14.56
C LYS A 160 -9.91 -72.58 -13.61
N PHE A 161 -10.11 -71.90 -12.48
CA PHE A 161 -9.04 -71.56 -11.54
C PHE A 161 -9.33 -71.94 -10.07
N GLY A 162 -10.52 -72.48 -9.78
CA GLY A 162 -10.98 -72.81 -8.43
C GLY A 162 -11.39 -71.58 -7.63
N LYS A 163 -12.34 -71.74 -6.69
CA LYS A 163 -12.65 -70.67 -5.72
C LYS A 163 -11.46 -70.48 -4.77
N PRO A 164 -10.89 -69.28 -4.64
CA PRO A 164 -9.89 -69.04 -3.61
C PRO A 164 -10.53 -69.20 -2.22
N SER A 165 -10.10 -70.21 -1.47
CA SER A 165 -10.52 -70.43 -0.09
C SER A 165 -9.85 -69.40 0.82
N GLY A 166 -10.55 -68.29 1.07
CA GLY A 166 -10.12 -67.27 2.03
C GLY A 166 -10.59 -65.89 1.59
N GLY A 167 -11.77 -65.49 2.09
CA GLY A 167 -12.24 -64.11 1.93
C GLY A 167 -11.27 -63.17 2.63
N GLN A 168 -10.45 -62.47 1.85
CA GLN A 168 -9.70 -61.33 2.37
C GLN A 168 -10.68 -60.18 2.60
N ASP A 169 -10.99 -59.94 3.87
CA ASP A 169 -11.77 -58.79 4.30
C ASP A 169 -10.91 -57.53 4.15
N TRP A 170 -11.17 -56.77 3.08
CA TRP A 170 -10.46 -55.53 2.77
C TRP A 170 -10.69 -54.42 3.81
N ASN A 171 -11.62 -54.61 4.75
CA ASN A 171 -11.92 -53.65 5.79
C ASN A 171 -10.90 -53.65 6.95
N ILE A 172 -10.09 -54.70 7.08
CA ILE A 172 -9.09 -54.82 8.17
C ILE A 172 -7.87 -53.90 7.92
N ASN A 173 -7.51 -53.66 6.66
CA ASN A 173 -6.35 -52.82 6.31
C ASN A 173 -6.64 -51.32 6.30
N LEU A 174 -7.91 -50.91 6.31
CA LEU A 174 -8.27 -49.49 6.36
C LEU A 174 -8.34 -48.95 7.80
N GLN A 175 -8.45 -49.85 8.78
CA GLN A 175 -8.56 -49.51 10.20
C GLN A 175 -7.23 -49.59 10.95
N LYS A 176 -6.17 -50.07 10.29
CA LYS A 176 -4.83 -50.19 10.88
C LYS A 176 -3.98 -48.91 10.79
N ASP A 177 -4.40 -47.93 9.97
CA ASP A 177 -3.63 -46.70 9.77
C ASP A 177 -3.89 -45.61 10.83
N GLU A 178 -4.73 -45.86 11.85
CA GLU A 178 -5.05 -44.89 12.91
C GLU A 178 -4.46 -45.22 14.30
N GLU A 179 -3.80 -46.37 14.52
CA GLU A 179 -3.36 -46.79 15.88
C GLU A 179 -1.88 -47.22 16.07
N GLU A 180 -0.94 -47.03 15.12
CA GLU A 180 0.49 -47.31 15.35
C GLU A 180 1.36 -46.04 15.32
N ASP A 181 1.17 -45.18 16.34
CA ASP A 181 2.26 -44.39 16.94
C ASP A 181 3.03 -45.31 17.90
N GLU A 182 4.13 -45.93 17.45
CA GLU A 182 5.37 -46.21 18.21
C GLU A 182 6.21 -47.26 17.47
N ASP A 183 7.53 -47.00 17.43
CA ASP A 183 8.63 -47.91 17.07
C ASP A 183 9.02 -48.15 15.59
N GLY A 184 10.06 -47.39 15.17
CA GLY A 184 11.27 -48.01 14.60
C GLY A 184 11.41 -48.14 13.08
N THR A 185 12.16 -47.20 12.46
CA THR A 185 13.43 -47.42 11.70
C THR A 185 13.68 -46.33 10.64
N GLY A 186 14.72 -45.53 10.87
CA GLY A 186 15.00 -44.26 10.19
C GLY A 186 15.78 -44.33 8.88
N ALA A 187 15.39 -45.18 7.92
CA ALA A 187 16.13 -45.31 6.65
C ALA A 187 15.39 -44.85 5.38
N PHE A 188 14.08 -44.59 5.42
CA PHE A 188 13.31 -44.27 4.20
C PHE A 188 12.85 -42.80 4.07
N LYS A 189 12.81 -42.03 5.17
CA LYS A 189 12.45 -40.59 5.15
C LYS A 189 13.46 -39.71 4.40
N SER A 190 14.73 -40.09 4.40
CA SER A 190 15.79 -39.31 3.72
C SER A 190 15.51 -39.20 2.22
N THR A 191 15.11 -40.27 1.54
CA THR A 191 14.91 -40.26 0.08
C THR A 191 13.74 -39.40 -0.42
N ALA A 192 12.67 -39.26 0.37
CA ALA A 192 11.51 -38.45 -0.02
C ALA A 192 11.79 -36.95 0.17
N GLU A 193 12.42 -36.59 1.30
CA GLU A 193 12.87 -35.22 1.56
C GLU A 193 13.98 -34.80 0.60
N SER A 194 14.97 -35.66 0.33
CA SER A 194 16.04 -35.38 -0.64
C SER A 194 15.46 -35.12 -2.04
N ARG A 195 14.47 -35.91 -2.49
CA ARG A 195 13.81 -35.68 -3.78
C ARG A 195 12.99 -34.40 -3.81
N TRP A 196 12.36 -34.02 -2.69
CA TRP A 196 11.63 -32.76 -2.58
C TRP A 196 12.56 -31.54 -2.61
N GLN A 197 13.68 -31.62 -1.88
CA GLN A 197 14.73 -30.59 -1.86
C GLN A 197 15.38 -30.46 -3.24
N GLU A 198 15.75 -31.57 -3.90
CA GLU A 198 16.32 -31.57 -5.26
C GLU A 198 15.36 -30.95 -6.29
N LYS A 199 14.04 -31.17 -6.13
CA LYS A 199 13.03 -30.58 -7.02
C LYS A 199 12.90 -29.07 -6.80
N GLN A 200 12.93 -28.61 -5.56
CA GLN A 200 12.91 -27.19 -5.21
C GLN A 200 14.16 -26.47 -5.74
N GLU A 201 15.34 -27.05 -5.50
CA GLU A 201 16.62 -26.50 -5.91
C GLU A 201 16.74 -26.44 -7.44
N ARG A 202 16.24 -27.47 -8.15
CA ARG A 202 16.16 -27.46 -9.62
C ARG A 202 15.18 -26.39 -10.14
N HIS A 203 14.09 -26.10 -9.42
CA HIS A 203 13.16 -25.02 -9.78
C HIS A 203 13.79 -23.64 -9.55
N GLU A 204 14.51 -23.43 -8.44
CA GLU A 204 15.23 -22.20 -8.14
C GLU A 204 16.37 -21.96 -9.13
N ARG A 205 17.15 -22.99 -9.43
CA ARG A 205 18.24 -22.91 -10.41
C ARG A 205 17.73 -22.61 -11.82
N ARG A 206 16.59 -23.19 -12.24
CA ARG A 206 15.92 -22.82 -13.51
C ARG A 206 15.41 -21.38 -13.51
N ARG A 207 15.04 -20.84 -12.35
CA ARG A 207 14.61 -19.44 -12.17
C ARG A 207 15.81 -18.50 -12.25
N GLN A 208 16.93 -18.86 -11.63
CA GLN A 208 18.21 -18.14 -11.70
C GLN A 208 18.81 -18.20 -13.10
N GLU A 209 18.83 -19.36 -13.77
CA GLU A 209 19.30 -19.48 -15.16
C GLU A 209 18.44 -18.66 -16.14
N ARG A 210 17.12 -18.52 -15.89
CA ARG A 210 16.29 -17.57 -16.64
C ARG A 210 16.70 -16.13 -16.34
N HIS A 211 16.84 -15.75 -15.08
CA HIS A 211 17.28 -14.39 -14.69
C HIS A 211 18.67 -14.05 -15.23
N GLU A 212 19.63 -14.99 -15.26
CA GLU A 212 20.95 -14.80 -15.85
C GLU A 212 20.91 -14.71 -17.39
N ARG A 213 20.06 -15.51 -18.06
CA ARG A 213 19.85 -15.35 -19.52
C ARG A 213 19.22 -14.00 -19.87
N HIS A 214 18.38 -13.47 -18.98
CA HIS A 214 17.86 -12.10 -19.10
C HIS A 214 18.94 -11.05 -18.77
N ALA A 215 19.85 -11.30 -17.83
CA ALA A 215 20.94 -10.39 -17.47
C ALA A 215 22.06 -10.32 -18.52
N ARG A 216 22.42 -11.44 -19.17
CA ARG A 216 23.50 -11.49 -20.19
C ARG A 216 23.07 -10.96 -21.57
N ARG A 217 21.80 -10.61 -21.75
CA ARG A 217 21.29 -9.97 -22.97
C ARG A 217 21.19 -8.44 -22.86
N HIS A 218 21.58 -7.86 -21.71
CA HIS A 218 21.53 -6.42 -21.49
C HIS A 218 22.88 -5.73 -21.73
N GLY A 219 23.31 -5.64 -22.99
CA GLY A 219 24.19 -4.56 -23.46
C GLY A 219 23.30 -3.46 -24.02
N GLU A 220 23.48 -2.22 -23.55
CA GLU A 220 22.80 -0.99 -24.04
C GLU A 220 21.26 -1.00 -23.91
N TRP A 221 20.73 -0.41 -22.83
CA TRP A 221 19.29 -0.20 -22.64
C TRP A 221 18.96 1.27 -22.82
N HIS A 222 18.55 1.60 -24.05
CA HIS A 222 17.48 2.54 -24.24
C HIS A 222 16.20 1.86 -23.75
N GLU A 223 15.65 2.27 -22.61
CA GLU A 223 14.35 1.76 -22.16
C GLU A 223 13.27 2.24 -23.14
N GLU A 224 12.86 1.31 -24.02
CA GLU A 224 11.65 1.42 -24.81
C GLU A 224 10.46 1.32 -23.86
N PHE A 225 9.71 2.41 -23.76
CA PHE A 225 8.59 2.60 -22.85
C PHE A 225 7.47 1.58 -23.11
N HIS A 226 7.14 0.76 -22.12
CA HIS A 226 5.90 -0.02 -22.14
C HIS A 226 4.70 0.89 -21.81
N GLU A 227 4.06 1.39 -22.85
CA GLU A 227 2.71 1.93 -22.78
C GLU A 227 1.75 0.78 -22.44
N THR A 228 1.33 0.69 -21.17
CA THR A 228 0.29 -0.27 -20.79
C THR A 228 -1.04 0.21 -21.40
N GLU A 229 -1.35 -0.21 -22.62
CA GLU A 229 -2.68 -0.06 -23.24
C GLU A 229 -3.72 -0.88 -22.46
N SER A 230 -4.19 -0.33 -21.34
CA SER A 230 -5.44 -0.72 -20.72
C SER A 230 -6.56 0.10 -21.35
N ASN A 231 -7.40 -0.56 -22.13
CA ASN A 231 -8.55 -0.04 -22.86
C ASN A 231 -9.64 0.54 -21.91
N ASN A 232 -9.37 1.71 -21.33
CA ASN A 232 -10.34 2.58 -20.68
C ASN A 232 -9.95 4.04 -20.93
N LYS A 233 -10.88 4.79 -21.50
CA LYS A 233 -10.74 6.19 -21.89
C LYS A 233 -10.00 7.07 -20.86
N GLU A 234 -8.98 7.78 -21.36
CA GLU A 234 -8.69 9.19 -21.04
C GLU A 234 -7.77 9.51 -19.84
N SER A 235 -6.73 8.71 -19.56
CA SER A 235 -5.57 9.23 -18.80
C SER A 235 -4.25 8.50 -19.11
N THR A 236 -3.16 9.26 -19.22
CA THR A 236 -1.79 8.76 -19.37
C THR A 236 -1.14 8.72 -17.99
N ASN A 237 -0.83 7.52 -17.49
CA ASN A 237 -0.11 7.34 -16.23
C ASN A 237 1.34 6.96 -16.53
N ARG A 238 2.29 7.72 -16.00
CA ARG A 238 3.73 7.43 -16.09
C ARG A 238 4.33 7.40 -14.70
N SER A 239 5.00 6.30 -14.37
CA SER A 239 5.72 6.16 -13.11
C SER A 239 7.16 5.74 -13.38
N ALA A 240 8.13 6.51 -12.90
CA ALA A 240 9.55 6.19 -13.00
C ALA A 240 10.14 6.06 -11.59
N PHE A 241 10.76 4.92 -11.28
CA PHE A 241 11.42 4.75 -9.98
C PHE A 241 12.79 5.44 -9.99
N ILE A 242 13.59 5.21 -11.02
CA ILE A 242 14.90 5.85 -11.21
C ILE A 242 15.01 6.21 -12.69
N GLY A 243 15.46 7.43 -12.98
CA GLY A 243 15.66 7.93 -14.35
C GLY A 243 14.74 9.10 -14.69
N ASP A 244 15.17 9.95 -15.62
CA ASP A 244 14.51 11.22 -15.92
C ASP A 244 13.29 11.06 -16.81
N VAL A 245 12.22 11.81 -16.53
CA VAL A 245 11.01 11.83 -17.34
C VAL A 245 11.03 13.06 -18.24
N HIS A 246 11.16 12.87 -19.55
CA HIS A 246 11.09 13.94 -20.53
C HIS A 246 9.86 13.78 -21.42
N MET A 247 9.02 14.80 -21.48
CA MET A 247 7.81 14.82 -22.30
C MET A 247 7.77 16.10 -23.12
N GLY A 248 7.39 16.00 -24.40
CA GLY A 248 7.35 17.14 -25.33
C GLY A 248 8.59 17.36 -26.18
N ARG A 249 9.51 16.37 -26.27
CA ARG A 249 10.59 16.39 -27.29
C ARG A 249 10.05 16.33 -28.72
N GLU A 250 8.91 15.66 -28.90
CA GLU A 250 8.20 15.53 -30.16
C GLU A 250 6.75 15.97 -29.99
N HIS A 251 6.04 16.22 -31.09
CA HIS A 251 4.62 16.54 -31.04
C HIS A 251 3.81 15.40 -30.44
N PHE A 252 2.97 15.73 -29.46
CA PHE A 252 2.14 14.74 -28.77
C PHE A 252 0.77 15.30 -28.44
N GLN A 253 -0.23 14.44 -28.32
CA GLN A 253 -1.56 14.84 -27.86
C GLN A 253 -1.59 14.89 -26.34
N LEU A 254 -1.93 16.05 -25.77
CA LEU A 254 -2.06 16.20 -24.34
C LEU A 254 -3.37 15.58 -23.86
N LYS A 255 -3.26 14.57 -22.99
CA LYS A 255 -4.36 13.95 -22.26
C LYS A 255 -4.21 14.20 -20.77
N ASN A 256 -5.21 13.83 -19.98
CA ASN A 256 -5.08 13.86 -18.53
C ASN A 256 -3.87 13.01 -18.13
N THR A 257 -2.89 13.61 -17.48
CA THR A 257 -1.60 12.97 -17.25
C THR A 257 -1.28 12.92 -15.77
N ASN A 258 -0.80 11.78 -15.29
CA ASN A 258 -0.24 11.63 -13.96
C ASN A 258 1.20 11.11 -14.09
N VAL A 259 2.15 11.92 -13.64
CA VAL A 259 3.58 11.60 -13.61
C VAL A 259 4.00 11.46 -12.15
N SER A 260 4.53 10.29 -11.79
CA SER A 260 5.09 10.06 -10.47
C SER A 260 6.53 9.58 -10.61
N GLN A 261 7.48 10.35 -10.08
CA GLN A 261 8.90 10.04 -10.14
C GLN A 261 9.48 9.92 -8.73
N PHE A 262 10.28 8.88 -8.49
CA PHE A 262 10.95 8.72 -7.20
C PHE A 262 12.32 9.41 -7.19
N ILE A 263 13.21 9.11 -8.14
CA ILE A 263 14.51 9.79 -8.26
C ILE A 263 14.77 10.23 -9.71
N GLY A 264 15.13 11.49 -9.88
CA GLY A 264 15.57 12.12 -11.13
C GLY A 264 14.75 13.35 -11.49
N ASP A 265 15.02 13.93 -12.66
CA ASP A 265 14.37 15.16 -13.09
C ASP A 265 13.13 14.86 -13.96
N THR A 266 12.10 15.69 -13.83
CA THR A 266 10.96 15.71 -14.75
C THR A 266 10.98 16.97 -15.59
N VAL A 267 10.99 16.83 -16.91
CA VAL A 267 10.79 17.93 -17.87
C VAL A 267 9.51 17.68 -18.65
N LEU A 268 8.55 18.57 -18.50
CA LEU A 268 7.32 18.59 -19.29
C LEU A 268 7.31 19.84 -20.17
N ASP A 269 7.43 19.64 -21.47
CA ASP A 269 7.29 20.69 -22.46
C ASP A 269 5.92 20.63 -23.13
N LEU A 270 5.09 21.64 -22.88
CA LEU A 270 3.77 21.77 -23.49
C LEU A 270 3.81 22.54 -24.83
N THR A 271 4.95 23.09 -25.24
CA THR A 271 5.05 23.87 -26.49
C THR A 271 4.77 23.03 -27.73
N ASN A 272 5.16 21.75 -27.70
CA ASN A 272 4.90 20.79 -28.76
C ASN A 272 3.57 20.03 -28.58
N ALA A 273 2.77 20.37 -27.56
CA ALA A 273 1.58 19.64 -27.19
C ALA A 273 0.35 20.06 -28.02
N GLN A 274 -0.38 19.09 -28.54
CA GLN A 274 -1.71 19.31 -29.09
C GLN A 274 -2.75 19.22 -27.97
N ILE A 275 -3.34 20.36 -27.59
CA ILE A 275 -4.28 20.49 -26.47
C ILE A 275 -5.72 20.53 -27.02
N ALA A 276 -6.55 19.60 -26.55
CA ALA A 276 -7.97 19.54 -26.91
C ALA A 276 -8.80 20.62 -26.19
N TYR A 277 -9.98 20.93 -26.74
CA TYR A 277 -10.94 21.80 -26.07
C TYR A 277 -11.44 21.18 -24.76
N GLY A 278 -11.73 22.04 -23.78
CA GLY A 278 -12.11 21.61 -22.43
C GLY A 278 -10.94 21.70 -21.45
N GLU A 279 -11.07 21.00 -20.31
CA GLU A 279 -10.08 21.04 -19.23
C GLU A 279 -9.25 19.75 -19.19
N THR A 280 -7.94 19.88 -19.44
CA THR A 280 -6.96 18.80 -19.29
C THR A 280 -6.22 18.94 -17.96
N LYS A 281 -6.11 17.84 -17.20
CA LYS A 281 -5.47 17.83 -15.88
C LYS A 281 -4.12 17.13 -15.93
N ILE A 282 -3.10 17.78 -15.40
CA ILE A 282 -1.75 17.25 -15.28
C ILE A 282 -1.38 17.23 -13.81
N ASN A 283 -0.99 16.07 -13.30
CA ASN A 283 -0.45 15.92 -11.95
C ASN A 283 0.99 15.41 -12.08
N ILE A 284 1.93 16.11 -11.46
CA ILE A 284 3.35 15.74 -11.45
C ILE A 284 3.79 15.68 -9.99
N SER A 285 4.33 14.53 -9.59
CA SER A 285 4.86 14.32 -8.25
C SER A 285 6.27 13.75 -8.35
N ALA A 286 7.26 14.51 -7.87
CA ALA A 286 8.64 14.04 -7.75
C ALA A 286 9.03 13.90 -6.27
N PHE A 287 9.70 12.82 -5.92
CA PHE A 287 10.23 12.64 -4.57
C PHE A 287 11.59 13.33 -4.42
N ILE A 288 12.57 12.98 -5.25
CA ILE A 288 13.87 13.65 -5.32
C ILE A 288 14.18 14.03 -6.77
N GLY A 289 14.41 15.32 -7.01
CA GLY A 289 14.81 15.87 -8.31
C GLY A 289 13.98 17.08 -8.73
N ASP A 290 14.42 17.76 -9.78
CA ASP A 290 13.83 19.02 -10.22
C ASP A 290 12.66 18.79 -11.16
N ILE A 291 11.66 19.66 -11.09
CA ILE A 291 10.53 19.64 -12.02
C ILE A 291 10.55 20.91 -12.86
N LYS A 292 10.68 20.76 -14.18
CA LYS A 292 10.63 21.85 -15.16
C LYS A 292 9.40 21.69 -16.04
N VAL A 293 8.56 22.71 -16.08
CA VAL A 293 7.38 22.75 -16.94
C VAL A 293 7.46 23.97 -17.84
N TYR A 294 7.41 23.74 -19.15
CA TYR A 294 7.37 24.79 -20.16
C TYR A 294 5.95 24.88 -20.72
N ILE A 295 5.40 26.10 -20.72
CA ILE A 295 4.03 26.39 -21.12
C ILE A 295 4.07 27.27 -22.38
N PRO A 296 3.36 26.94 -23.47
CA PRO A 296 3.30 27.81 -24.64
C PRO A 296 2.59 29.13 -24.33
N ASN A 297 3.11 30.22 -24.85
CA ASN A 297 2.47 31.54 -24.79
C ASN A 297 1.35 31.66 -25.83
N ASP A 298 0.24 30.92 -25.63
CA ASP A 298 -0.95 30.93 -26.47
C ASP A 298 -2.12 31.65 -25.76
N MET A 299 -2.74 32.63 -26.43
CA MET A 299 -3.85 33.40 -25.89
C MET A 299 -5.14 32.58 -25.75
N ASP A 300 -5.30 31.53 -26.56
CA ASP A 300 -6.47 30.64 -26.52
C ASP A 300 -6.35 29.54 -25.45
N LEU A 301 -5.22 29.50 -24.73
CA LEU A 301 -4.90 28.52 -23.70
C LEU A 301 -4.96 29.12 -22.29
N GLY A 302 -5.93 28.68 -21.50
CA GLY A 302 -6.00 28.99 -20.08
C GLY A 302 -5.11 28.04 -19.27
N ILE A 303 -4.15 28.56 -18.49
CA ILE A 303 -3.37 27.74 -17.55
C ILE A 303 -3.71 28.07 -16.09
N SER A 304 -3.89 27.03 -15.28
CA SER A 304 -3.95 27.10 -13.82
C SER A 304 -2.87 26.21 -13.25
N VAL A 305 -1.96 26.79 -12.46
CA VAL A 305 -0.87 26.07 -11.81
C VAL A 305 -1.08 26.07 -10.29
N ASN A 306 -0.97 24.90 -9.68
CA ASN A 306 -0.89 24.71 -8.25
C ASN A 306 0.39 23.95 -7.94
N SER A 307 1.33 24.59 -7.27
CA SER A 307 2.65 24.03 -7.02
C SER A 307 2.95 24.00 -5.53
N SER A 308 3.54 22.90 -5.06
CA SER A 308 4.05 22.76 -3.69
C SER A 308 5.44 22.12 -3.69
N SER A 309 6.39 22.71 -2.95
CA SER A 309 7.71 22.10 -2.69
C SER A 309 7.92 21.98 -1.18
N PHE A 310 8.40 20.83 -0.72
CA PHE A 310 8.70 20.64 0.69
C PHE A 310 10.10 21.16 1.04
N ILE A 311 11.12 20.79 0.28
CA ILE A 311 12.48 21.35 0.38
C ILE A 311 12.94 21.72 -1.03
N GLY A 312 13.09 23.02 -1.28
CA GLY A 312 13.58 23.53 -2.57
C GLY A 312 12.96 24.87 -2.92
N ASP A 313 13.52 25.48 -3.96
CA ASP A 313 13.05 26.75 -4.48
C ASP A 313 11.99 26.55 -5.56
N MET A 314 11.10 27.53 -5.70
CA MET A 314 10.00 27.49 -6.64
C MET A 314 9.93 28.79 -7.41
N GLU A 315 9.96 28.69 -8.73
CA GLU A 315 9.74 29.78 -9.68
C GLU A 315 8.57 29.38 -10.57
N VAL A 316 7.39 29.93 -10.32
CA VAL A 316 6.14 29.62 -11.04
C VAL A 316 5.62 30.90 -11.67
N LEU A 317 5.73 31.00 -12.99
CA LEU A 317 5.42 32.21 -13.75
C LEU A 317 6.18 33.40 -13.14
N ASP A 318 5.48 34.46 -12.75
CA ASP A 318 6.08 35.66 -12.13
C ASP A 318 6.25 35.54 -10.60
N GLN A 319 5.90 34.40 -10.00
CA GLN A 319 5.98 34.19 -8.56
C GLN A 319 7.17 33.32 -8.19
N SER A 320 8.03 33.84 -7.32
CA SER A 320 9.11 33.08 -6.70
C SER A 320 8.84 32.85 -5.21
N ARG A 321 9.15 31.65 -4.74
CA ARG A 321 9.14 31.24 -3.33
C ARG A 321 10.38 30.40 -3.06
N SER A 322 10.99 30.59 -1.90
CA SER A 322 12.18 29.85 -1.48
C SER A 322 11.95 29.27 -0.09
N GLY A 323 12.66 28.19 0.24
CA GLY A 323 12.72 27.64 1.58
C GLY A 323 11.90 26.36 1.76
N PHE A 324 11.27 26.21 2.94
CA PHE A 324 10.65 24.97 3.39
C PHE A 324 9.12 25.04 3.29
N MET A 325 8.50 23.99 2.76
CA MET A 325 7.05 23.80 2.65
C MET A 325 6.35 24.99 1.96
N SER A 326 6.85 25.37 0.79
CA SER A 326 6.32 26.47 0.00
C SER A 326 5.16 26.00 -0.90
N SER A 327 4.18 26.89 -1.13
CA SER A 327 3.07 26.63 -2.06
C SER A 327 2.68 27.88 -2.82
N VAL A 328 2.38 27.73 -4.12
CA VAL A 328 1.96 28.81 -5.02
C VAL A 328 0.78 28.36 -5.85
N GLN A 329 -0.21 29.24 -6.00
CA GLN A 329 -1.32 29.06 -6.93
C GLN A 329 -1.42 30.25 -7.88
N CYS A 330 -1.34 29.99 -9.18
CA CYS A 330 -1.40 31.00 -10.23
C CYS A 330 -2.38 30.59 -11.32
N LYS A 331 -2.97 31.57 -12.00
CA LYS A 331 -3.82 31.37 -13.17
C LYS A 331 -3.56 32.45 -14.20
N THR A 332 -3.66 32.12 -15.48
CA THR A 332 -3.62 33.13 -16.54
C THR A 332 -4.88 34.01 -16.48
N PRO A 333 -4.80 35.31 -16.86
CA PRO A 333 -5.94 36.23 -16.79
C PRO A 333 -7.17 35.72 -17.54
N TYR A 334 -6.97 35.10 -18.71
CA TYR A 334 -8.02 34.61 -19.60
C TYR A 334 -8.51 33.18 -19.27
N TYR A 335 -8.09 32.58 -18.14
CA TYR A 335 -8.39 31.18 -17.81
C TYR A 335 -9.88 30.81 -17.87
N LYS A 336 -10.78 31.75 -17.51
CA LYS A 336 -12.22 31.49 -17.51
C LYS A 336 -12.80 31.42 -18.92
N GLU A 337 -12.31 32.26 -19.81
CA GLU A 337 -12.84 32.49 -21.17
C GLU A 337 -12.17 31.59 -22.22
N ALA A 338 -10.97 31.09 -21.93
CA ALA A 338 -10.22 30.21 -22.82
C ALA A 338 -11.00 28.91 -23.15
N GLY A 339 -11.02 28.55 -24.44
CA GLY A 339 -11.65 27.30 -24.92
C GLY A 339 -10.84 26.05 -24.57
N LYS A 340 -9.51 26.19 -24.48
CA LYS A 340 -8.58 25.14 -24.03
C LYS A 340 -8.09 25.51 -22.63
N LYS A 341 -8.17 24.58 -21.68
CA LYS A 341 -7.74 24.81 -20.29
C LYS A 341 -6.82 23.69 -19.83
N VAL A 342 -5.70 24.05 -19.21
CA VAL A 342 -4.79 23.10 -18.59
C VAL A 342 -4.64 23.43 -17.11
N ARG A 343 -4.96 22.44 -16.27
CA ARG A 343 -4.77 22.51 -14.83
C ARG A 343 -3.58 21.65 -14.45
N ILE A 344 -2.51 22.28 -13.97
CA ILE A 344 -1.25 21.65 -13.60
C ILE A 344 -1.13 21.65 -12.08
N ASN A 345 -1.02 20.47 -11.48
CA ASN A 345 -0.65 20.30 -10.09
C ASN A 345 0.76 19.72 -10.03
N VAL A 346 1.68 20.41 -9.37
CA VAL A 346 3.09 20.00 -9.26
C VAL A 346 3.47 19.90 -7.80
N SER A 347 4.05 18.77 -7.40
CA SER A 347 4.51 18.55 -6.04
C SER A 347 5.93 17.96 -6.05
N ALA A 348 6.89 18.61 -5.39
CA ALA A 348 8.23 18.09 -5.18
C ALA A 348 8.49 17.91 -3.68
N PHE A 349 9.08 16.79 -3.27
CA PHE A 349 9.48 16.61 -1.87
C PHE A 349 10.87 17.21 -1.63
N ILE A 350 11.87 16.86 -2.42
CA ILE A 350 13.20 17.48 -2.42
C ILE A 350 13.56 17.85 -3.85
N GLY A 351 13.69 19.14 -4.15
CA GLY A 351 14.06 19.64 -5.47
C GLY A 351 13.34 20.93 -5.83
N ASP A 352 13.82 21.57 -6.89
CA ASP A 352 13.31 22.86 -7.34
C ASP A 352 12.14 22.67 -8.33
N ILE A 353 11.15 23.56 -8.24
CA ILE A 353 10.02 23.59 -9.18
C ILE A 353 10.13 24.84 -10.05
N LYS A 354 10.25 24.66 -11.35
CA LYS A 354 10.34 25.74 -12.33
C LYS A 354 9.24 25.61 -13.38
N VAL A 355 8.28 26.53 -13.36
CA VAL A 355 7.18 26.59 -14.33
C VAL A 355 7.27 27.91 -15.07
N LYS A 356 7.57 27.87 -16.37
CA LYS A 356 7.79 29.07 -17.19
C LYS A 356 6.95 29.05 -18.45
N THR A 357 6.50 30.23 -18.85
CA THR A 357 5.99 30.45 -20.20
C THR A 357 7.14 30.57 -21.18
N VAL A 358 6.98 29.96 -22.35
CA VAL A 358 7.92 29.97 -23.46
C VAL A 358 7.15 30.44 -24.69
N GLY A 359 7.70 31.41 -25.41
CA GLY A 359 7.09 32.05 -26.56
C GLY A 359 8.13 32.61 -27.50
#